data_AF-A0A1W9IUP7-F1
#
_entry.id   AF-A0A1W9IUP7-F1
#
_cell.length_a   1.000
_cell.length_b   1.000
_cell.length_c   1.000
_cell.angle_alpha   90.00
_cell.angle_beta   90.00
_cell.angle_gamma   90.00
#
_symmetry.space_group_name_H-M   'P 1'
#
loop_
_entity.id
_entity.type
_entity.pdbx_description
1 polymer ?
#
loop_
_entity_poly.entity_id
_entity_poly.type
_entity_poly.pdbx_seq_one_letter_code
_entity_poly.pdbx_strand_id
1 'polypeptide(L)'
;MTQRWSILTNVVGTLIVLAVAACAIIADPPRNLVAKNDHAGLEAWYVKESAHLRQRAKDMLVMAEEYQKNPGPSTLGVVSNKIDMVQHCQTLAAIYTKAADEAEVIASAHRDIKSHS
;
A
#
# COMPACT_ATOMS: atom_id res chain seq x y z
N MET A 1 -37.62 -3.23 1.57
CA MET A 1 -36.63 -4.32 1.37
C MET A 1 -35.35 -3.79 0.71
N THR A 2 -34.79 -2.66 1.18
CA THR A 2 -33.91 -1.80 0.35
C THR A 2 -32.64 -1.29 1.03
N GLN A 3 -32.65 -1.07 2.35
CA GLN A 3 -31.52 -0.43 3.03
C GLN A 3 -30.38 -1.40 3.37
N ARG A 4 -30.70 -2.62 3.81
CA ARG A 4 -29.70 -3.66 4.15
C ARG A 4 -28.92 -4.16 2.94
N TRP A 5 -29.59 -4.28 1.78
CA TRP A 5 -28.95 -4.70 0.54
C TRP A 5 -27.96 -3.64 0.06
N SER A 6 -28.34 -2.37 0.02
CA SER A 6 -27.44 -1.29 -0.44
C SER A 6 -26.20 -1.10 0.44
N ILE A 7 -26.30 -1.34 1.75
CA ILE A 7 -25.16 -1.31 2.68
C ILE A 7 -24.23 -2.49 2.42
N LEU A 8 -24.76 -3.70 2.23
CA LEU A 8 -23.97 -4.88 1.91
C LEU A 8 -23.25 -4.74 0.57
N THR A 9 -23.90 -4.20 -0.46
CA THR A 9 -23.27 -3.99 -1.77
C THR A 9 -22.15 -2.95 -1.72
N ASN A 10 -22.33 -1.86 -0.98
CA ASN A 10 -21.29 -0.84 -0.81
C ASN A 10 -20.09 -1.38 -0.01
N VAL A 11 -20.33 -2.09 1.10
CA VAL A 11 -19.25 -2.66 1.92
C VAL A 11 -18.45 -3.69 1.14
N VAL A 12 -19.12 -4.56 0.37
CA VAL A 12 -18.44 -5.55 -0.48
C VAL A 12 -17.67 -4.87 -1.61
N GLY A 13 -18.23 -3.84 -2.24
CA GLY A 13 -17.53 -3.05 -3.26
C GLY A 13 -16.27 -2.37 -2.73
N THR A 14 -16.34 -1.77 -1.53
CA THR A 14 -15.17 -1.14 -0.89
C THR A 14 -14.11 -2.18 -0.49
N LEU A 15 -14.52 -3.34 0.03
CA LEU A 15 -13.61 -4.44 0.38
C LEU A 15 -12.86 -5.00 -0.84
N ILE A 16 -13.53 -5.12 -1.98
CA ILE A 16 -12.92 -5.62 -3.22
C ILE A 16 -11.91 -4.62 -3.77
N VAL A 17 -12.22 -3.32 -3.77
CA VAL A 17 -11.26 -2.28 -4.23
C VAL A 17 -10.01 -2.26 -3.34
N LEU A 18 -10.16 -2.45 -2.03
CA LEU A 18 -9.02 -2.54 -1.10
C LEU A 18 -8.16 -3.80 -1.34
N ALA A 19 -8.78 -4.94 -1.65
CA ALA A 19 -8.06 -6.20 -1.89
C ALA A 19 -7.28 -6.19 -3.20
N VAL A 20 -7.83 -5.61 -4.28
CA VAL A 20 -7.16 -5.56 -5.60
C VAL A 20 -6.00 -4.55 -5.61
N ALA A 21 -6.11 -3.45 -4.85
CA ALA A 21 -5.02 -2.48 -4.73
C ALA A 21 -3.78 -3.04 -4.02
N ALA A 22 -3.94 -4.00 -3.10
CA ALA A 22 -2.82 -4.56 -2.34
C ALA A 22 -1.80 -5.30 -3.24
N CYS A 23 -2.27 -6.03 -4.26
CA CYS A 23 -1.40 -6.77 -5.19
C CYS A 23 -0.60 -5.87 -6.15
N ALA A 24 -1.06 -4.64 -6.40
CA ALA A 24 -0.36 -3.71 -7.29
C ALA A 24 0.69 -2.85 -6.57
N ILE A 25 0.69 -2.85 -5.24
CA ILE A 25 1.46 -1.91 -4.42
C ILE A 25 2.76 -2.51 -3.90
N ILE A 26 2.76 -3.80 -3.58
CA ILE A 26 3.97 -4.55 -3.20
C ILE A 26 4.54 -5.19 -4.47
N ALA A 27 5.84 -5.02 -4.71
CA ALA A 27 6.48 -5.71 -5.83
C ALA A 27 6.46 -7.23 -5.65
N ASP A 28 6.52 -7.98 -6.74
CA ASP A 28 6.70 -9.43 -6.65
C ASP A 28 8.15 -9.78 -6.25
N PRO A 29 8.37 -10.74 -5.34
CA PRO A 29 9.71 -11.21 -5.03
C PRO A 29 10.35 -11.88 -6.26
N PRO A 30 11.69 -11.84 -6.41
CA PRO A 30 12.37 -12.46 -7.53
C PRO A 30 12.10 -13.97 -7.58
N ARG A 31 11.49 -14.43 -8.68
CA ARG A 31 11.09 -15.85 -8.86
C ARG A 31 12.23 -16.83 -8.67
N ASN A 32 13.46 -16.43 -8.97
CA ASN A 32 14.64 -17.26 -8.78
C ASN A 32 14.96 -17.53 -7.31
N LEU A 33 14.64 -16.62 -6.39
CA LEU A 33 14.85 -16.83 -4.94
C LEU A 33 13.83 -17.83 -4.40
N VAL A 34 12.58 -17.70 -4.84
CA VAL A 34 11.51 -18.67 -4.53
C VAL A 34 11.87 -20.06 -5.07
N ALA A 35 12.26 -20.15 -6.34
CA ALA A 35 12.59 -21.44 -6.98
C ALA A 35 13.79 -22.14 -6.33
N LYS A 36 14.72 -21.39 -5.73
CA LYS A 36 15.89 -21.93 -5.01
C LYS A 36 15.64 -22.18 -3.53
N ASN A 37 14.43 -21.90 -3.04
CA ASN A 37 14.10 -21.88 -1.62
C ASN A 37 15.08 -21.01 -0.79
N ASP A 38 15.53 -19.90 -1.38
CA ASP A 38 16.54 -19.01 -0.79
C ASP A 38 15.89 -18.04 0.19
N HIS A 39 15.64 -18.51 1.42
CA HIS A 39 15.02 -17.71 2.46
C HIS A 39 15.88 -16.52 2.90
N ALA A 40 17.21 -16.61 2.83
CA ALA A 40 18.09 -15.48 3.14
C ALA A 40 17.97 -14.37 2.09
N GLY A 41 17.92 -14.75 0.81
CA GLY A 41 17.66 -13.83 -0.28
C GLY A 41 16.28 -13.19 -0.20
N LEU A 42 15.25 -13.98 0.15
CA LEU A 42 13.88 -13.48 0.32
C LEU A 42 13.77 -12.52 1.51
N GLU A 43 14.36 -12.83 2.66
CA GLU A 43 14.45 -11.91 3.80
C GLU A 43 15.04 -10.57 3.39
N ALA A 44 16.23 -10.59 2.76
CA ALA A 44 16.92 -9.37 2.33
C ALA A 44 16.09 -8.56 1.32
N TRP A 45 15.38 -9.24 0.41
CA TRP A 45 14.52 -8.60 -0.56
C TRP A 45 13.33 -7.90 0.11
N TYR A 46 12.61 -8.57 1.01
CA TYR A 46 11.45 -7.99 1.70
C TYR A 46 11.84 -6.86 2.67
N VAL A 47 13.01 -6.93 3.32
CA VAL A 47 13.56 -5.80 4.11
C VAL A 47 13.75 -4.57 3.22
N LYS A 48 14.32 -4.76 2.02
CA LYS A 48 14.51 -3.66 1.07
C LYS A 48 13.18 -3.10 0.58
N GLU A 49 12.21 -3.97 0.28
CA GLU A 49 10.90 -3.54 -0.20
C GLU A 49 10.12 -2.78 0.88
N SER A 50 10.18 -3.23 2.14
CA SER A 50 9.62 -2.49 3.27
C SER A 50 10.19 -1.05 3.36
N ALA A 51 11.51 -0.90 3.23
CA ALA A 51 12.14 0.42 3.24
C ALA A 51 11.70 1.30 2.06
N HIS A 52 11.57 0.72 0.87
CA HIS A 52 11.09 1.42 -0.33
C HIS A 52 9.64 1.89 -0.18
N LEU A 53 8.76 1.04 0.35
CA LEU A 53 7.37 1.38 0.62
C LEU A 53 7.25 2.49 1.67
N ARG A 54 8.07 2.46 2.73
CA ARG A 54 8.14 3.56 3.71
C ARG A 54 8.59 4.87 3.07
N GLN A 55 9.51 4.83 2.11
CA GLN A 55 9.90 6.02 1.39
C GLN A 55 8.74 6.56 0.54
N ARG A 56 8.01 5.69 -0.18
CA ARG A 56 6.82 6.12 -0.93
C ARG A 56 5.76 6.74 -0.04
N ALA A 57 5.53 6.19 1.16
CA ALA A 57 4.60 6.78 2.11
C ALA A 57 4.99 8.21 2.48
N LYS A 58 6.29 8.47 2.75
CA LYS A 58 6.81 9.81 3.02
C LYS A 58 6.65 10.74 1.82
N ASP A 59 6.96 10.27 0.62
CA ASP A 59 6.82 11.05 -0.60
C ASP A 59 5.37 11.50 -0.81
N MET A 60 4.39 10.62 -0.53
CA MET A 60 2.96 10.98 -0.59
C MET A 60 2.59 12.05 0.45
N LEU A 61 3.15 12.00 1.67
CA LEU A 61 2.91 13.05 2.67
C LEU A 61 3.50 14.40 2.25
N VAL A 62 4.69 14.41 1.64
CA VAL A 62 5.28 15.63 1.07
C VAL A 62 4.38 16.19 -0.04
N MET A 63 3.87 15.35 -0.94
CA MET A 63 2.93 15.82 -1.97
C MET A 63 1.63 16.38 -1.37
N ALA A 64 1.10 15.77 -0.32
CA ALA A 64 -0.08 16.30 0.38
C ALA A 64 0.18 17.70 0.94
N GLU A 65 1.35 17.92 1.54
CA GLU A 65 1.77 19.24 2.05
C GLU A 65 1.89 20.28 0.92
N GLU A 66 2.47 19.91 -0.23
CA GLU A 66 2.57 20.80 -1.39
C GLU A 66 1.19 21.18 -1.96
N TYR A 67 0.25 20.24 -1.99
CA TYR A 67 -1.14 20.53 -2.38
C TYR A 67 -1.88 21.42 -1.38
N GLN A 68 -1.57 21.31 -0.09
CA GLN A 68 -2.12 22.21 0.93
C GLN A 68 -1.57 23.63 0.81
N LYS A 69 -0.26 23.78 0.56
CA LYS A 69 0.39 25.09 0.39
C LYS A 69 -0.03 25.80 -0.88
N ASN A 70 -0.30 25.04 -1.95
CA ASN A 70 -0.61 25.56 -3.28
C ASN A 70 -2.02 25.12 -3.72
N PRO A 71 -3.09 25.65 -3.10
CA PRO A 71 -4.44 25.23 -3.43
C PRO A 71 -4.79 25.62 -4.87
N GLY A 72 -5.18 24.62 -5.66
CA GLY A 72 -5.59 24.77 -7.05
C GLY A 72 -6.94 24.11 -7.31
N PRO A 73 -7.45 24.18 -8.55
CA PRO A 73 -8.77 23.66 -8.89
C PRO A 73 -8.96 22.14 -8.61
N SER A 74 -7.87 21.37 -8.60
CA SER A 74 -7.85 19.93 -8.24
C SER A 74 -7.82 19.65 -6.73
N THR A 75 -7.37 20.59 -5.90
CA THR A 75 -7.39 20.43 -4.43
C THR A 75 -8.66 21.01 -3.81
N LEU A 76 -9.25 22.01 -4.46
CA LEU A 76 -10.52 22.63 -4.06
C LEU A 76 -11.76 21.87 -4.58
N GLY A 77 -11.56 20.75 -5.28
CA GLY A 77 -12.64 19.96 -5.88
C GLY A 77 -13.41 20.65 -7.00
N VAL A 78 -12.87 21.74 -7.57
CA VAL A 78 -13.56 22.63 -8.53
C VAL A 78 -13.63 22.02 -9.95
N VAL A 79 -12.64 21.21 -10.34
CA VAL A 79 -12.62 20.54 -11.67
C VAL A 79 -13.35 19.20 -11.64
N SER A 80 -13.36 18.54 -10.48
CA SER A 80 -14.11 17.31 -10.23
C SER A 80 -14.31 17.19 -8.73
N ASN A 81 -15.57 17.18 -8.28
CA ASN A 81 -15.94 17.00 -6.87
C ASN A 81 -15.49 15.64 -6.29
N LYS A 82 -14.84 14.78 -7.08
CA LYS A 82 -14.56 13.38 -6.74
C LYS A 82 -13.16 13.11 -6.22
N ILE A 83 -12.19 14.03 -6.38
CA ILE A 83 -10.80 13.77 -5.98
C ILE A 83 -10.25 14.99 -5.25
N ASP A 84 -10.21 14.92 -3.93
CA ASP A 84 -9.37 15.77 -3.10
C ASP A 84 -7.95 15.19 -3.12
N MET A 85 -7.01 15.90 -3.75
CA MET A 85 -5.63 15.44 -3.89
C MET A 85 -4.89 15.34 -2.56
N VAL A 86 -5.23 16.16 -1.56
CA VAL A 86 -4.67 16.05 -0.21
C VAL A 86 -5.10 14.74 0.43
N GLN A 87 -6.41 14.48 0.43
CA GLN A 87 -6.96 13.23 0.97
C GLN A 87 -6.45 12.00 0.19
N HIS A 88 -6.31 12.10 -1.13
CA HIS A 88 -5.78 11.03 -1.97
C HIS A 88 -4.34 10.67 -1.58
N CYS A 89 -3.47 11.68 -1.44
CA CYS A 89 -2.08 11.48 -1.03
C CYS A 89 -1.99 10.88 0.38
N GLN A 90 -2.78 11.37 1.33
CA GLN A 90 -2.85 10.80 2.69
C GLN A 90 -3.30 9.34 2.68
N THR A 91 -4.28 9.00 1.84
CA THR A 91 -4.75 7.62 1.68
C THR A 91 -3.64 6.72 1.11
N LEU A 92 -2.94 7.17 0.08
CA LEU A 92 -1.81 6.42 -0.47
C LEU A 92 -0.67 6.26 0.54
N ALA A 93 -0.37 7.29 1.33
CA ALA A 93 0.63 7.20 2.40
C ALA A 93 0.28 6.08 3.38
N ALA A 94 -0.97 6.03 3.85
CA ALA A 94 -1.44 4.98 4.76
C ALA A 94 -1.35 3.58 4.14
N ILE A 95 -1.70 3.44 2.85
CA ILE A 95 -1.61 2.16 2.15
C ILE A 95 -0.15 1.70 2.02
N TYR A 96 0.76 2.59 1.62
CA TYR A 96 2.19 2.27 1.53
C TYR A 96 2.81 1.93 2.89
N THR A 97 2.40 2.63 3.96
CA THR A 97 2.82 2.28 5.32
C THR A 97 2.39 0.86 5.67
N LYS A 98 1.12 0.51 5.47
CA LYS A 98 0.62 -0.85 5.75
C LYS A 98 1.36 -1.89 4.91
N ALA A 99 1.57 -1.63 3.63
CA ALA A 99 2.31 -2.53 2.74
C ALA A 99 3.75 -2.76 3.23
N ALA A 100 4.40 -1.71 3.76
CA ALA A 100 5.73 -1.84 4.34
C ALA A 100 5.77 -2.72 5.59
N ASP A 101 4.74 -2.63 6.43
CA ASP A 101 4.61 -3.45 7.63
C ASP A 101 4.38 -4.93 7.26
N GLU A 102 3.54 -5.21 6.25
CA GLU A 102 3.36 -6.57 5.72
C GLU A 102 4.66 -7.13 5.13
N ALA A 103 5.43 -6.33 4.37
CA ALA A 103 6.73 -6.73 3.87
C ALA A 103 7.71 -7.07 5.00
N GLU A 104 7.68 -6.33 6.13
CA GLU A 104 8.51 -6.63 7.29
C GLU A 104 8.09 -7.92 8.01
N VAL A 105 6.78 -8.19 8.11
CA VAL A 105 6.26 -9.46 8.62
C VAL A 105 6.75 -10.64 7.77
N ILE A 106 6.69 -10.52 6.45
CA ILE A 106 7.18 -11.57 5.53
C ILE A 106 8.70 -11.74 5.65
N ALA A 107 9.46 -10.65 5.79
CA ALA A 107 10.90 -10.72 6.05
C ALA A 107 11.20 -11.48 7.36
N SER A 108 10.46 -11.21 8.43
CA SER A 108 10.58 -11.94 9.70
C SER A 108 10.30 -13.43 9.53
N ALA A 109 9.23 -13.79 8.81
CA ALA A 109 8.90 -15.19 8.55
C ALA A 109 10.05 -15.93 7.83
N HIS A 110 10.67 -15.31 6.83
CA HIS A 110 11.83 -15.90 6.15
C HIS A 110 13.08 -15.98 7.04
N ARG A 111 13.30 -14.99 7.92
CA ARG A 111 14.36 -15.02 8.94
C ARG A 111 14.19 -16.20 9.89
N ASP A 112 12.95 -16.43 10.35
CA ASP A 112 12.63 -17.51 11.29
C ASP A 112 12.83 -18.87 10.62
N ILE A 113 12.37 -19.05 9.37
CA ILE A 113 12.59 -20.29 8.60
C ILE A 113 14.10 -20.56 8.45
N LYS A 114 14.89 -19.55 8.08
CA LYS A 114 16.36 -19.65 7.96
C LYS A 114 17.01 -20.05 9.29
N SER A 115 16.49 -19.58 10.42
CA SER A 115 17.05 -19.90 11.74
C SER A 115 16.78 -21.33 12.21
N HIS A 116 15.83 -22.01 11.57
CA HIS A 116 15.41 -23.38 11.88
C HIS A 116 15.76 -24.40 10.79
N SER A 117 16.47 -23.99 9.74
CA SER A 117 16.99 -24.84 8.65
C SER A 117 18.47 -25.15 8.84
#